data_AF-A0A1Y1NBI0-F1
#
_entry.id   AF-A0A1Y1NBI0-F1
#
_cell.length_a   1.000
_cell.length_b   1.000
_cell.length_c   1.000
_cell.angle_alpha   90.00
_cell.angle_beta   90.00
_cell.angle_gamma   90.00
#
_symmetry.space_group_name_H-M   'P 1'
#
loop_
_entity.id
_entity.type
_entity.pdbx_description
1 polymer ?
#
loop_
_entity_poly.entity_id
_entity_poly.type
_entity_poly.pdbx_seq_one_letter_code
_entity_poly.pdbx_strand_id
1 'polypeptide(L)'
;VYLAMADMNIAKFTSDDLPLFNGIMSDIFPGVSVPVVDYEEMNNAIRTEFTLMGLQSIKKGMVKVIQLYETKNSRHSTMILGKTGTAKSATWKCLKASLIRLRKAGKPGFNLVQEYPINPKALSQGELYGEYNLQTNEWLDGVISAMMRQTCSEETPDEKWILFDGPVDAVWIENMNSVMDDNKVLTLINSDRITMPE
;
A
#
# COMPACT_ATOMS: atom_id res chain seq x y z
N VAL A 1 19.59 11.84 -5.57
CA VAL A 1 19.32 10.95 -6.73
C VAL A 1 19.54 9.49 -6.36
N TYR A 2 20.75 9.09 -5.93
CA TYR A 2 21.01 7.70 -5.51
C TYR A 2 20.02 7.20 -4.45
N LEU A 3 19.81 7.92 -3.33
CA LEU A 3 18.84 7.52 -2.30
C LEU A 3 17.44 7.23 -2.88
N ALA A 4 16.89 8.14 -3.68
CA ALA A 4 15.59 7.95 -4.33
C ALA A 4 15.56 6.73 -5.27
N MET A 5 16.65 6.47 -6.01
CA MET A 5 16.78 5.28 -6.86
C MET A 5 16.87 3.99 -6.04
N ALA A 6 17.53 4.02 -4.89
CA ALA A 6 17.64 2.90 -3.98
C ALA A 6 16.28 2.57 -3.36
N ASP A 7 15.60 3.55 -2.78
CA ASP A 7 14.30 3.38 -2.11
C ASP A 7 13.22 2.85 -3.07
N MET A 8 13.18 3.37 -4.30
CA MET A 8 12.20 2.95 -5.31
C MET A 8 12.41 1.54 -5.86
N ASN A 9 13.62 0.98 -5.76
CA ASN A 9 13.97 -0.26 -6.47
C ASN A 9 14.36 -1.42 -5.55
N ILE A 10 14.99 -1.16 -4.40
CA ILE A 10 15.43 -2.22 -3.46
C ILE A 10 14.26 -3.12 -3.03
N ALA A 11 13.07 -2.55 -2.80
CA ALA A 11 11.89 -3.30 -2.39
C ALA A 11 11.36 -4.26 -3.48
N LYS A 12 11.70 -4.02 -4.75
CA LYS A 12 11.22 -4.77 -5.93
C LYS A 12 12.14 -5.93 -6.31
N PHE A 13 13.41 -5.90 -5.90
CA PHE A 13 14.40 -6.88 -6.31
C PHE A 13 14.35 -8.18 -5.51
N THR A 14 14.75 -9.26 -6.17
CA THR A 14 15.04 -10.53 -5.50
C THR A 14 16.38 -10.45 -4.76
N SER A 15 16.65 -11.42 -3.90
CA SER A 15 17.94 -11.47 -3.18
C SER A 15 19.14 -11.62 -4.11
N ASP A 16 18.94 -12.23 -5.29
CA ASP A 16 19.98 -12.47 -6.28
C ASP A 16 20.24 -11.22 -7.14
N ASP A 17 19.22 -10.36 -7.33
CA ASP A 17 19.34 -9.13 -8.11
C ASP A 17 19.95 -7.96 -7.30
N LEU A 18 19.83 -7.99 -5.96
CA LEU A 18 20.33 -6.91 -5.11
C LEU A 18 21.84 -6.65 -5.25
N PRO A 19 22.73 -7.66 -5.28
CA PRO A 19 24.15 -7.44 -5.54
C PRO A 19 24.42 -6.82 -6.92
N LEU A 20 23.67 -7.22 -7.94
CA LEU A 20 23.82 -6.69 -9.30
C LEU A 20 23.41 -5.22 -9.36
N PHE A 21 22.27 -4.88 -8.75
CA PHE A 21 21.81 -3.49 -8.64
C PHE A 21 22.84 -2.62 -7.90
N ASN A 22 23.38 -3.10 -6.78
CA ASN A 22 24.38 -2.36 -6.01
C ASN A 22 25.68 -2.18 -6.79
N GLY A 23 26.09 -3.18 -7.58
CA GLY A 23 27.25 -3.06 -8.48
C GLY A 23 27.05 -1.95 -9.52
N ILE A 24 25.92 -1.98 -10.24
CA ILE A 24 25.57 -0.96 -11.23
C ILE A 24 25.50 0.44 -10.58
N MET A 25 24.91 0.55 -9.39
CA MET A 25 24.83 1.83 -8.67
C MET A 25 26.20 2.35 -8.23
N SER A 26 27.09 1.46 -7.79
CA SER A 26 28.47 1.83 -7.43
C SER A 26 29.27 2.30 -8.64
N ASP A 27 29.03 1.73 -9.82
CA ASP A 27 29.70 2.13 -11.06
C ASP A 27 29.19 3.48 -11.59
N ILE A 28 27.87 3.73 -11.49
CA ILE A 28 27.24 4.98 -11.94
C ILE A 28 27.53 6.14 -10.96
N PHE A 29 27.59 5.88 -9.66
CA PHE A 29 27.80 6.88 -8.62
C PHE A 29 29.05 6.58 -7.76
N PRO A 30 30.26 6.65 -8.33
CA PRO A 30 31.48 6.32 -7.61
C PRO A 30 31.72 7.29 -6.45
N GLY A 31 32.07 6.73 -5.28
CA GLY A 31 32.38 7.52 -4.07
C GLY A 31 31.16 8.10 -3.34
N VAL A 32 29.94 7.85 -3.81
CA VAL A 32 28.71 8.26 -3.13
C VAL A 32 28.22 7.13 -2.23
N SER A 33 28.02 7.41 -0.95
CA SER A 33 27.36 6.49 -0.02
C SER A 33 25.89 6.86 0.15
N VAL A 34 25.02 5.86 0.23
CA VAL A 34 23.60 6.07 0.54
C VAL A 34 23.51 6.45 2.02
N PRO A 35 22.89 7.59 2.37
CA PRO A 35 22.69 7.95 3.76
C PRO A 35 21.79 6.92 4.43
N VAL A 36 22.16 6.48 5.63
CA VAL A 36 21.36 5.56 6.42
C VAL A 36 20.25 6.38 7.07
N VAL A 37 19.00 6.14 6.66
CA VAL A 37 17.84 6.71 7.33
C VAL A 37 17.66 5.98 8.66
N ASP A 38 17.63 6.76 9.75
CA ASP A 38 17.43 6.20 11.08
C ASP A 38 15.94 5.97 11.35
N TYR A 39 15.57 4.69 11.39
CA TYR A 39 14.24 4.23 11.75
C TYR A 39 14.19 3.65 13.16
N GLU A 40 15.08 4.04 14.09
CA GLU A 40 15.14 3.45 15.45
C GLU A 40 13.77 3.46 16.15
N GLU A 41 13.06 4.58 16.15
CA GLU A 41 11.74 4.69 16.78
C GLU A 41 10.71 3.76 16.13
N MET A 42 10.68 3.71 14.80
CA MET A 42 9.75 2.86 14.07
C MET A 42 10.10 1.37 14.23
N ASN A 43 11.39 1.03 14.23
CA ASN A 43 11.88 -0.31 14.51
C ASN A 43 11.48 -0.78 15.91
N ASN A 44 11.55 0.10 16.91
CA ASN A 44 11.12 -0.22 18.27
C ASN A 44 9.60 -0.41 18.36
N ALA A 45 8.82 0.41 17.66
CA ALA A 45 7.37 0.22 17.53
C ALA A 45 7.05 -1.13 16.87
N ILE A 46 7.67 -1.44 15.73
CA ILE A 46 7.50 -2.69 14.97
C ILE A 46 7.85 -3.91 15.83
N ARG A 47 8.96 -3.87 16.58
CA ARG A 47 9.34 -4.97 17.50
C ARG A 47 8.28 -5.22 18.57
N THR A 48 7.75 -4.14 19.13
CA THR A 48 6.70 -4.21 20.13
C THR A 48 5.42 -4.81 19.54
N GLU A 49 5.02 -4.35 18.35
CA GLU A 49 3.83 -4.85 17.67
C GLU A 49 3.96 -6.31 17.22
N PHE A 50 5.12 -6.75 16.73
CA PHE A 50 5.36 -8.17 16.46
C PHE A 50 5.14 -9.02 17.73
N THR A 51 5.67 -8.56 18.87
CA THR A 51 5.52 -9.28 20.14
C THR A 51 4.06 -9.35 20.58
N LEU A 52 3.31 -8.24 20.46
CA LEU A 52 1.88 -8.18 20.80
C LEU A 52 1.01 -9.05 19.89
N MET A 53 1.41 -9.22 18.63
CA MET A 53 0.75 -10.11 17.67
C MET A 53 1.14 -11.59 17.86
N GLY A 54 1.98 -11.92 18.86
CA GLY A 54 2.47 -13.28 19.09
C GLY A 54 3.46 -13.77 18.02
N LEU A 55 4.11 -12.85 17.31
CA LEU A 55 5.06 -13.13 16.24
C LEU A 55 6.50 -12.93 16.70
N GLN A 56 7.42 -13.69 16.11
CA GLN A 56 8.84 -13.49 16.33
C GLN A 56 9.35 -12.28 15.55
N SER A 57 10.04 -11.36 16.24
CA SER A 57 10.70 -10.22 15.62
C SER A 57 11.95 -10.64 14.85
N ILE A 58 11.77 -11.13 13.63
CA ILE A 58 12.86 -11.50 12.72
C ILE A 58 13.31 -10.26 11.93
N LYS A 59 14.64 -10.04 11.82
CA LYS A 59 15.22 -8.89 11.08
C LYS A 59 14.64 -8.72 9.67
N LYS A 60 14.47 -9.82 8.93
CA LYS A 60 13.87 -9.80 7.58
C LYS A 60 12.43 -9.29 7.58
N GLY A 61 11.63 -9.67 8.59
CA GLY A 61 10.25 -9.20 8.74
C GLY A 61 10.20 -7.70 9.04
N MET A 62 11.05 -7.23 9.95
CA MET A 62 11.17 -5.79 10.24
C MET A 62 11.52 -4.97 9.00
N VAL A 63 12.55 -5.40 8.24
CA VAL A 63 12.96 -4.73 7.00
C VAL A 63 11.80 -4.66 6.00
N LYS A 64 10.97 -5.71 5.90
CA LYS A 64 9.82 -5.71 4.99
C LYS A 64 8.71 -4.73 5.42
N VAL A 65 8.52 -4.53 6.73
CA VAL A 65 7.59 -3.50 7.23
C VAL A 65 8.10 -2.09 6.91
N ILE A 66 9.40 -1.84 7.09
CA ILE A 66 10.03 -0.55 6.70
C ILE A 66 9.91 -0.31 5.19
N GLN A 67 10.23 -1.32 4.36
CA GLN A 67 10.11 -1.21 2.91
C GLN A 67 8.68 -0.90 2.46
N LEU A 68 7.68 -1.48 3.13
CA LEU A 68 6.28 -1.17 2.86
C LEU A 68 5.95 0.29 3.20
N TYR A 69 6.44 0.79 4.34
CA TYR A 69 6.28 2.18 4.74
C TYR A 69 6.89 3.15 3.71
N GLU A 70 8.14 2.91 3.31
CA GLU A 70 8.84 3.75 2.33
C GLU A 70 8.13 3.75 0.97
N THR A 71 7.74 2.56 0.49
CA THR A 71 7.05 2.41 -0.79
C THR A 71 5.71 3.15 -0.78
N LYS A 72 4.94 3.01 0.30
CA LYS A 72 3.65 3.67 0.49
C LYS A 72 3.79 5.19 0.59
N ASN A 73 4.84 5.70 1.22
CA ASN A 73 5.09 7.14 1.29
C ASN A 73 5.51 7.73 -0.07
N SER A 74 6.10 6.92 -0.94
CA SER A 74 6.47 7.33 -2.30
C SER A 74 5.35 7.17 -3.33
N ARG A 75 4.38 6.28 -3.10
CA ARG A 75 3.30 5.92 -4.05
C ARG A 75 2.01 5.62 -3.29
N HIS A 76 0.90 6.21 -3.72
CA HIS A 76 -0.42 5.99 -3.10
C HIS A 76 -0.96 4.57 -3.31
N SER A 77 -0.56 3.89 -4.39
CA SER A 77 -0.86 2.48 -4.63
C SER A 77 0.39 1.62 -4.45
N THR A 78 0.29 0.54 -3.68
CA THR A 78 1.38 -0.41 -3.42
C THR A 78 0.86 -1.83 -3.44
N MET A 79 1.64 -2.75 -4.03
CA MET A 79 1.32 -4.18 -4.09
C MET A 79 2.31 -4.99 -3.25
N ILE A 80 1.80 -5.86 -2.37
CA ILE A 80 2.62 -6.77 -1.57
C ILE A 80 2.67 -8.13 -2.28
N LEU A 81 3.82 -8.46 -2.86
CA LEU A 81 4.02 -9.71 -3.60
C LEU A 81 4.60 -10.81 -2.70
N GLY A 82 4.13 -12.04 -2.91
CA GLY A 82 4.64 -13.22 -2.21
C GLY A 82 3.67 -14.38 -2.25
N LYS A 83 4.16 -15.60 -1.97
CA LYS A 83 3.32 -16.81 -1.88
C LYS A 83 2.37 -16.74 -0.68
N THR A 84 1.36 -17.60 -0.62
CA THR A 84 0.53 -17.77 0.57
C THR A 84 1.40 -18.16 1.78
N GLY A 85 1.11 -17.62 2.97
CA GLY A 85 1.90 -17.88 4.18
C GLY A 85 3.21 -17.09 4.30
N THR A 86 3.53 -16.19 3.37
CA THR A 86 4.77 -15.37 3.43
C THR A 86 4.63 -14.09 4.27
N ALA A 87 3.78 -14.12 5.30
CA ALA A 87 3.59 -13.01 6.25
C ALA A 87 3.12 -11.67 5.64
N LYS A 88 2.54 -11.66 4.43
CA LYS A 88 1.98 -10.45 3.79
C LYS A 88 1.00 -9.72 4.70
N SER A 89 0.02 -10.47 5.24
CA SER A 89 -0.99 -9.91 6.14
C SER A 89 -0.40 -9.43 7.45
N ALA A 90 0.57 -10.16 8.00
CA ALA A 90 1.29 -9.73 9.20
C ALA A 90 2.09 -8.43 8.96
N THR A 91 2.65 -8.25 7.76
CA THR A 91 3.48 -7.09 7.41
C THR A 91 2.66 -5.80 7.42
N TRP A 92 1.54 -5.75 6.68
CA TRP A 92 0.72 -4.53 6.64
C TRP A 92 -0.02 -4.29 7.96
N LYS A 93 -0.46 -5.35 8.67
CA LYS A 93 -1.07 -5.21 10.01
C LYS A 93 -0.08 -4.64 11.02
N CYS A 94 1.16 -5.12 11.01
CA CYS A 94 2.22 -4.61 11.87
C CYS A 94 2.56 -3.15 11.55
N LEU A 95 2.59 -2.78 10.26
CA LEU A 95 2.77 -1.39 9.86
C LEU A 95 1.65 -0.50 10.42
N LYS A 96 0.39 -0.86 10.20
CA LYS A 96 -0.77 -0.15 10.73
C LYS A 96 -0.66 0.07 12.23
N ALA A 97 -0.44 -1.00 12.97
CA ALA A 97 -0.36 -0.95 14.43
C ALA A 97 0.81 -0.07 14.90
N SER A 98 1.95 -0.12 14.20
CA SER A 98 3.12 0.70 14.49
C SER A 98 2.85 2.19 14.27
N LEU A 99 2.18 2.57 13.17
CA LEU A 99 1.81 3.96 12.88
C LEU A 99 0.84 4.50 13.94
N ILE A 100 -0.18 3.72 14.30
CA ILE A 100 -1.14 4.07 15.36
C ILE A 100 -0.43 4.23 16.71
N ARG A 101 0.53 3.34 17.04
CA ARG A 101 1.33 3.45 18.27
C ARG A 101 2.13 4.75 18.30
N LEU A 102 2.83 5.08 17.22
CA LEU A 102 3.66 6.29 17.13
C LEU A 102 2.80 7.56 17.23
N ARG A 103 1.63 7.57 16.57
CA ARG A 103 0.65 8.65 16.73
C ARG A 103 0.17 8.79 18.18
N LYS A 104 -0.18 7.70 18.85
CA LYS A 104 -0.59 7.71 20.28
C LYS A 104 0.53 8.17 21.21
N ALA A 105 1.79 7.93 20.85
CA ALA A 105 2.97 8.42 21.57
C ALA A 105 3.27 9.91 21.31
N GLY A 106 2.44 10.60 20.52
CA GLY A 106 2.60 12.03 20.22
C GLY A 106 3.74 12.34 19.25
N LYS A 107 4.23 11.35 18.49
CA LYS A 107 5.29 11.56 17.51
C LYS A 107 4.74 12.32 16.30
N PRO A 108 5.42 13.39 15.85
CA PRO A 108 5.00 14.15 14.68
C PRO A 108 5.15 13.32 13.40
N GLY A 109 4.32 13.57 12.39
CA GLY A 109 4.39 12.90 11.10
C GLY A 109 3.70 11.54 11.00
N PHE A 110 3.03 11.08 12.06
CA PHE A 110 2.23 9.85 12.05
C PHE A 110 0.74 10.15 12.21
N ASN A 111 -0.10 9.46 11.46
CA ASN A 111 -1.55 9.58 11.49
C ASN A 111 -2.20 8.27 11.96
N LEU A 112 -3.47 8.32 12.35
CA LEU A 112 -4.25 7.09 12.53
C LEU A 112 -4.49 6.45 11.17
N VAL A 113 -4.71 5.14 11.18
CA VAL A 113 -4.87 4.35 9.98
C VAL A 113 -6.18 3.57 10.08
N GLN A 114 -7.03 3.73 9.08
CA GLN A 114 -8.27 2.98 8.89
C GLN A 114 -8.08 2.01 7.73
N GLU A 115 -8.57 0.79 7.87
CA GLU A 115 -8.44 -0.25 6.83
C GLU A 115 -9.82 -0.64 6.32
N TYR A 116 -9.91 -0.83 5.01
CA TYR A 116 -11.13 -1.25 4.33
C TYR A 116 -10.80 -2.46 3.44
N PRO A 117 -10.85 -3.68 4.00
CA PRO A 117 -10.51 -4.90 3.27
C PRO A 117 -11.64 -5.31 2.33
N ILE A 118 -11.28 -5.65 1.10
CA ILE A 118 -12.18 -6.16 0.05
C ILE A 118 -11.54 -7.40 -0.56
N ASN A 119 -12.33 -8.46 -0.77
CA ASN A 119 -11.94 -9.55 -1.64
C ASN A 119 -12.51 -9.30 -3.05
N PRO A 120 -11.71 -8.81 -4.01
CA PRO A 120 -12.21 -8.41 -5.33
C PRO A 120 -12.76 -9.59 -6.14
N LYS A 121 -12.39 -10.82 -5.81
CA LYS A 121 -12.86 -12.04 -6.50
C LYS A 121 -14.12 -12.65 -5.88
N ALA A 122 -14.54 -12.16 -4.72
CA ALA A 122 -15.82 -12.57 -4.12
C ALA A 122 -17.02 -11.86 -4.78
N LEU A 123 -16.77 -10.82 -5.58
CA LEU A 123 -17.77 -9.99 -6.23
C LEU A 123 -17.67 -10.11 -7.75
N SER A 124 -18.79 -9.98 -8.43
CA SER A 124 -18.80 -9.74 -9.88
C SER A 124 -18.24 -8.34 -10.19
N GLN A 125 -17.87 -8.09 -11.46
CA GLN A 125 -17.41 -6.76 -11.86
C GLN A 125 -18.47 -5.68 -11.63
N GLY A 126 -19.74 -5.99 -11.88
CA GLY A 126 -20.86 -5.07 -11.65
C GLY A 126 -21.04 -4.75 -10.17
N GLU A 127 -20.96 -5.74 -9.28
CA GLU A 127 -21.01 -5.50 -7.83
C GLU A 127 -19.77 -4.76 -7.31
N LEU A 128 -18.61 -4.93 -7.95
CA LEU A 128 -17.36 -4.32 -7.53
C LEU A 128 -17.26 -2.84 -7.93
N TYR A 129 -17.59 -2.50 -9.18
CA TYR A 129 -17.45 -1.15 -9.75
C TYR A 129 -18.78 -0.41 -9.96
N GLY A 130 -19.89 -1.13 -9.98
CA GLY A 130 -21.22 -0.63 -10.32
C GLY A 130 -21.67 -1.10 -11.70
N GLU A 131 -22.98 -1.23 -11.86
CA GLU A 131 -23.63 -1.63 -13.10
C GLU A 131 -25.00 -0.99 -13.27
N TYR A 132 -25.51 -1.00 -14.50
CA TYR A 132 -26.88 -0.59 -14.77
C TYR A 132 -27.83 -1.76 -14.55
N ASN A 133 -28.88 -1.52 -13.77
CA ASN A 133 -29.98 -2.47 -13.68
C ASN A 133 -30.77 -2.46 -14.99
N LEU A 134 -30.73 -3.57 -15.75
CA LEU A 134 -31.39 -3.68 -17.06
C LEU A 134 -32.92 -3.53 -17.01
N GLN A 135 -33.55 -3.74 -15.85
CA GLN A 135 -35.00 -3.61 -15.68
C GLN A 135 -35.42 -2.17 -15.39
N THR A 136 -34.66 -1.45 -14.57
CA THR A 136 -35.00 -0.08 -14.15
C THR A 136 -34.25 1.00 -14.93
N ASN A 137 -33.18 0.64 -15.66
CA ASN A 137 -32.19 1.54 -16.26
C ASN A 137 -31.52 2.49 -15.25
N GLU A 138 -31.53 2.14 -13.96
CA GLU A 138 -30.86 2.92 -12.92
C GLU A 138 -29.44 2.40 -12.67
N TRP A 139 -28.53 3.32 -12.31
CA TRP A 139 -27.17 2.98 -11.91
C TRP A 139 -27.15 2.46 -10.48
N LEU A 140 -26.55 1.29 -10.27
CA LEU A 140 -26.26 0.74 -8.95
C LEU A 140 -24.75 0.88 -8.68
N ASP A 141 -24.41 1.55 -7.58
CA ASP A 141 -23.00 1.77 -7.22
C ASP A 141 -22.37 0.48 -6.68
N GLY A 142 -21.13 0.21 -7.10
CA GLY A 142 -20.38 -0.94 -6.63
C GLY A 142 -19.72 -0.72 -5.28
N VAL A 143 -19.15 -1.79 -4.71
CA VAL A 143 -18.49 -1.75 -3.40
C VAL A 143 -17.25 -0.84 -3.41
N ILE A 144 -16.41 -0.89 -4.45
CA ILE A 144 -15.22 -0.03 -4.55
C ILE A 144 -15.63 1.42 -4.75
N SER A 145 -16.57 1.70 -5.65
CA SER A 145 -16.97 3.07 -5.96
C SER A 145 -17.62 3.74 -4.76
N ALA A 146 -18.52 3.06 -4.06
CA ALA A 146 -19.14 3.56 -2.83
C ALA A 146 -18.09 3.82 -1.73
N MET A 147 -17.16 2.88 -1.53
CA MET A 147 -16.10 3.00 -0.53
C MET A 147 -15.11 4.13 -0.86
N MET A 148 -14.72 4.27 -2.13
CA MET A 148 -13.87 5.38 -2.57
C MET A 148 -14.55 6.73 -2.34
N ARG A 149 -15.84 6.88 -2.67
CA ARG A 149 -16.57 8.13 -2.39
C ARG A 149 -16.57 8.45 -0.90
N GLN A 150 -16.90 7.46 -0.05
CA GLN A 150 -16.91 7.66 1.40
C GLN A 150 -15.54 8.09 1.91
N THR A 151 -14.51 7.30 1.63
CA THR A 151 -13.15 7.54 2.11
C THR A 151 -12.53 8.83 1.58
N CYS A 152 -12.81 9.21 0.33
CA CYS A 152 -12.33 10.46 -0.27
C CYS A 152 -13.10 11.69 0.21
N SER A 153 -14.36 11.54 0.65
CA SER A 153 -15.17 12.64 1.19
C SER A 153 -14.82 13.02 2.64
N GLU A 154 -14.18 12.11 3.38
CA GLU A 154 -13.78 12.35 4.76
C GLU A 154 -12.50 13.20 4.84
N GLU A 155 -12.60 14.43 5.36
CA GLU A 155 -11.47 15.38 5.48
C GLU A 155 -10.56 15.15 6.71
N THR A 156 -10.69 14.00 7.38
CA THR A 156 -9.85 13.65 8.52
C THR A 156 -8.38 13.47 8.09
N PRO A 157 -7.39 13.83 8.93
CA PRO A 157 -5.97 13.59 8.64
C PRO A 157 -5.58 12.10 8.71
N ASP A 158 -6.53 11.21 8.99
CA ASP A 158 -6.32 9.78 9.07
C ASP A 158 -6.03 9.18 7.69
N GLU A 159 -5.11 8.22 7.65
CA GLU A 159 -4.84 7.45 6.46
C GLU A 159 -5.91 6.37 6.26
N LYS A 160 -6.45 6.28 5.04
CA LYS A 160 -7.50 5.31 4.70
C LYS A 160 -6.96 4.33 3.68
N TRP A 161 -6.78 3.08 4.10
CA TRP A 161 -6.20 2.02 3.27
C TRP A 161 -7.31 1.13 2.73
N ILE A 162 -7.57 1.24 1.42
CA ILE A 162 -8.43 0.28 0.71
C ILE A 162 -7.57 -0.92 0.36
N LEU A 163 -7.84 -2.07 1.00
CA LEU A 163 -7.01 -3.26 0.89
C LEU A 163 -7.69 -4.31 0.01
N PHE A 164 -7.06 -4.66 -1.10
CA PHE A 164 -7.52 -5.75 -1.95
C PHE A 164 -6.87 -7.08 -1.51
N ASP A 165 -7.58 -7.85 -0.69
CA ASP A 165 -7.13 -9.16 -0.19
C ASP A 165 -7.72 -10.30 -1.05
N GLY A 166 -7.05 -10.56 -2.17
CA GLY A 166 -7.44 -11.61 -3.10
C GLY A 166 -6.44 -11.76 -4.25
N PRO A 167 -6.63 -12.76 -5.13
CA PRO A 167 -5.77 -12.91 -6.29
C PRO A 167 -6.02 -11.78 -7.30
N VAL A 168 -4.92 -11.26 -7.85
CA VAL A 168 -4.96 -10.25 -8.91
C VAL A 168 -5.34 -10.94 -10.22
N ASP A 169 -6.23 -10.31 -10.96
CA ASP A 169 -6.73 -10.80 -12.24
C ASP A 169 -6.90 -9.61 -13.19
N ALA A 170 -6.60 -9.85 -14.47
CA ALA A 170 -6.61 -8.82 -15.52
C ALA A 170 -7.95 -8.06 -15.58
N VAL A 171 -9.06 -8.78 -15.38
CA VAL A 171 -10.42 -8.28 -15.58
C VAL A 171 -10.77 -7.18 -14.57
N TRP A 172 -10.37 -7.30 -13.31
CA TRP A 172 -10.66 -6.26 -12.32
C TRP A 172 -9.53 -5.24 -12.19
N ILE A 173 -8.26 -5.62 -12.37
CA ILE A 173 -7.14 -4.70 -12.15
C ILE A 173 -7.03 -3.65 -13.27
N GLU A 174 -7.48 -3.95 -14.48
CA GLU A 174 -7.40 -3.02 -15.62
C GLU A 174 -8.16 -1.71 -15.35
N ASN A 175 -9.35 -1.81 -14.76
CA ASN A 175 -10.17 -0.66 -14.36
C ASN A 175 -9.54 0.18 -13.23
N MET A 176 -8.51 -0.35 -12.55
CA MET A 176 -7.78 0.37 -11.49
C MET A 176 -6.58 1.16 -12.01
N ASN A 177 -6.16 0.99 -13.26
CA ASN A 177 -4.91 1.58 -13.75
C ASN A 177 -4.89 3.12 -13.59
N SER A 178 -5.98 3.81 -13.94
CA SER A 178 -6.06 5.28 -13.85
C SER A 178 -6.14 5.82 -12.42
N VAL A 179 -6.48 4.99 -11.43
CA VAL A 179 -6.42 5.40 -10.02
C VAL A 179 -5.08 5.05 -9.40
N MET A 180 -4.38 4.03 -9.91
CA MET A 180 -3.06 3.62 -9.43
C MET A 180 -1.91 4.47 -10.00
N ASP A 181 -2.11 5.13 -11.13
CA ASP A 181 -1.14 6.05 -11.74
C ASP A 181 -1.24 7.49 -11.17
N ASP A 182 -0.49 8.41 -11.76
CA ASP A 182 -0.43 9.81 -11.32
C ASP A 182 -1.76 10.57 -11.54
N ASN A 183 -2.71 10.02 -12.32
CA ASN A 183 -4.01 10.66 -12.50
C ASN A 183 -4.85 10.57 -11.23
N LYS A 184 -4.69 9.51 -10.42
CA LYS A 184 -5.43 9.29 -9.16
C LYS A 184 -6.96 9.39 -9.33
N VAL A 185 -7.50 8.94 -10.47
CA VAL A 185 -8.95 8.98 -10.77
C VAL A 185 -9.48 7.59 -11.09
N LEU A 186 -10.46 7.14 -10.31
CA LEU A 186 -11.27 5.98 -10.66
C LEU A 186 -12.36 6.41 -11.66
N THR A 187 -12.37 5.78 -12.83
CA THR A 187 -13.39 6.03 -13.86
C THR A 187 -14.33 4.83 -13.96
N LEU A 188 -15.62 5.09 -13.77
CA LEU A 188 -16.66 4.07 -13.80
C LEU A 188 -17.27 3.94 -15.20
N ILE A 189 -18.00 2.84 -15.43
CA ILE A 189 -18.61 2.51 -16.74
C ILE A 189 -19.66 3.57 -17.13
N ASN A 190 -20.35 4.17 -16.16
CA ASN A 190 -21.25 5.30 -16.39
C ASN A 190 -20.54 6.64 -16.68
N SER A 191 -19.23 6.63 -16.90
CA SER A 191 -18.38 7.82 -17.08
C SER A 191 -18.22 8.72 -15.86
N ASP A 192 -18.72 8.29 -14.69
CA ASP A 192 -18.48 9.02 -13.44
C ASP A 192 -17.02 8.86 -12.99
N ARG A 193 -16.50 9.90 -12.33
CA ARG A 193 -15.10 10.03 -11.97
C ARG A 193 -14.96 10.35 -10.49
N ILE A 194 -14.24 9.48 -9.78
CA ILE A 194 -13.93 9.66 -8.35
C ILE A 194 -12.43 9.95 -8.24
N THR A 195 -12.09 11.18 -7.87
CA THR A 195 -10.71 11.63 -7.69
C THR A 195 -10.26 11.43 -6.25
N MET A 196 -9.08 10.83 -6.06
CA MET A 196 -8.47 10.76 -4.73
C MET A 196 -7.90 12.11 -4.31
N PRO A 197 -8.11 12.54 -3.05
CA PRO A 197 -7.45 13.71 -2.50
C PRO A 197 -5.93 13.50 -2.42
N GLU A 198 -5.18 14.61 -2.27
CA GLU A 198 -3.71 14.58 -2.18
C GLU A 198 -3.18 13.83 -0.96
#